data_AF-A0A951KV30-F1
#
_entry.id   AF-A0A951KV30-F1
#
_cell.length_a   1.000
_cell.length_b   1.000
_cell.length_c   1.000
_cell.angle_alpha   90.00
_cell.angle_beta   90.00
_cell.angle_gamma   90.00
#
_symmetry.space_group_name_H-M   'P 1'
#
loop_
_entity.id
_entity.type
_entity.pdbx_description
1 polymer ?
#
loop_
_entity_poly.entity_id
_entity_poly.type
_entity_poly.pdbx_seq_one_letter_code
_entity_poly.pdbx_strand_id
1 'polypeptide(L)'
;MRRLIAAGLVTLVLVVLVVLIVAQLVLPGIAANRLRSQLSESGTVLSVKVSAFPAIELLWGHADSVTIRLSRYRAGASQIGGKLGAAANVGALDVTAQEVDSGALTLRDATLHKRGNELSGSAVVMESDLRAAVPFLQNVQPVASAAGQLILRGTASLLGLTASVDAIVAARDGALVVAPDVPFGALATITLLADPHVRIQSVSAANVPGGFRLLAEALVQ
;
A
#
# COMPACT_ATOMS: atom_id res chain seq x y z
N MET A 1 51.79 29.21 -14.34
CA MET A 1 50.31 29.29 -14.46
C MET A 1 49.61 27.93 -14.42
N ARG A 2 50.06 26.89 -15.15
CA ARG A 2 49.41 25.55 -15.15
C ARG A 2 49.26 24.85 -13.78
N ARG A 3 50.25 24.98 -12.88
CA ARG A 3 50.19 24.37 -11.53
C ARG A 3 49.19 25.02 -10.58
N LEU A 4 48.90 26.32 -10.76
CA LEU A 4 47.92 27.05 -9.94
C LEU A 4 46.48 26.71 -10.35
N ILE A 5 46.25 26.47 -11.64
CA ILE A 5 44.94 26.00 -12.16
C ILE A 5 44.67 24.56 -11.70
N ALA A 6 45.68 23.69 -11.73
CA ALA A 6 45.56 22.32 -11.22
C ALA A 6 45.28 22.27 -9.72
N ALA A 7 45.96 23.12 -8.92
CA ALA A 7 45.71 23.21 -7.48
C ALA A 7 44.29 23.72 -7.17
N GLY A 8 43.81 24.76 -7.87
CA GLY A 8 42.45 25.29 -7.69
C GLY A 8 41.37 24.27 -8.08
N LEU A 9 41.59 23.48 -9.14
CA LEU A 9 40.66 22.44 -9.57
C LEU A 9 40.58 21.29 -8.56
N VAL A 10 41.73 20.84 -8.03
CA VAL A 10 41.77 19.77 -7.01
C VAL A 10 41.07 20.20 -5.73
N THR A 11 41.28 21.44 -5.27
CA THR A 11 40.59 21.97 -4.09
C THR A 11 39.08 22.08 -4.31
N LEU A 12 38.64 22.54 -5.48
CA LEU A 12 37.22 22.64 -5.81
C LEU A 12 36.55 21.25 -5.85
N VAL A 13 37.19 20.27 -6.50
CA VAL A 13 36.69 18.89 -6.57
C VAL A 13 36.59 18.29 -5.17
N LEU A 14 37.59 18.50 -4.31
CA LEU A 14 37.60 18.01 -2.93
C LEU A 14 36.46 18.64 -2.11
N VAL A 15 36.23 19.94 -2.23
CA VAL A 15 35.14 20.65 -1.54
C VAL A 15 33.78 20.14 -2.01
N VAL A 16 33.58 19.96 -3.32
CA VAL A 16 32.34 19.39 -3.86
C VAL A 16 32.13 17.96 -3.34
N LEU A 17 33.19 17.14 -3.30
CA LEU A 17 33.13 15.77 -2.76
C LEU A 17 32.75 15.75 -1.29
N VAL A 18 33.35 16.63 -0.47
CA VAL A 18 33.03 16.74 0.97
C VAL A 18 31.59 17.19 1.17
N VAL A 19 31.13 18.19 0.41
CA VAL A 19 29.73 18.65 0.45
C VAL A 19 28.78 17.53 0.04
N LEU A 20 29.11 16.74 -0.99
CA LEU A 20 28.31 15.59 -1.41
C LEU A 20 28.28 14.49 -0.34
N ILE A 21 29.41 14.19 0.31
CA ILE A 21 29.47 13.20 1.41
C ILE A 21 28.61 13.65 2.61
N VAL A 22 28.69 14.92 3.00
CA VAL A 22 27.90 15.49 4.10
C VAL A 22 26.41 15.52 3.74
N ALA A 23 26.07 15.92 2.51
CA ALA A 23 24.69 15.90 2.02
C ALA A 23 24.13 14.47 1.99
N GLN A 24 24.94 13.48 1.59
CA GLN A 24 24.56 12.07 1.58
C GLN A 24 24.34 11.48 2.98
N LEU A 25 24.97 12.04 4.02
CA LEU A 25 24.71 11.62 5.40
C LEU A 25 23.47 12.27 6.03
N VAL A 26 23.17 13.53 5.69
CA VAL A 26 22.16 14.33 6.39
C VAL A 26 20.79 14.33 5.69
N LEU A 27 20.76 14.35 4.35
CA LEU A 27 19.50 14.39 3.59
C LEU A 27 18.58 13.20 3.83
N PRO A 28 19.07 11.94 3.90
CA PRO A 28 18.21 10.78 4.18
C PRO A 28 17.49 10.89 5.53
N GLY A 29 18.18 11.43 6.56
CA GLY A 29 17.62 11.61 7.89
C GLY A 29 16.51 12.67 7.94
N ILE A 30 16.66 13.78 7.21
CA ILE A 30 15.65 14.85 7.14
C ILE A 30 14.40 14.36 6.39
N ALA A 31 14.57 13.67 5.27
CA ALA A 31 13.46 13.10 4.51
C ALA A 31 12.67 12.09 5.35
N ALA A 32 13.38 11.20 6.06
CA ALA A 32 12.77 10.23 6.96
C ALA A 32 12.01 10.89 8.12
N ASN A 33 12.55 11.95 8.72
CA ASN A 33 11.87 12.70 9.80
C ASN A 33 10.60 13.42 9.32
N ARG A 34 10.63 13.99 8.11
CA ARG A 34 9.45 14.66 7.53
C ARG A 34 8.35 13.65 7.22
N LEU A 35 8.70 12.52 6.61
CA LEU A 35 7.77 11.40 6.38
C LEU A 35 7.21 10.87 7.69
N ARG A 36 8.05 10.70 8.72
CA ARG A 36 7.60 10.28 10.05
C ARG A 36 6.58 11.25 10.62
N SER A 37 6.84 12.56 10.57
CA SER A 37 5.90 13.57 11.08
C SER A 37 4.53 13.48 10.38
N GLN A 38 4.51 13.37 9.05
CA GLN A 38 3.28 13.26 8.27
C GLN A 38 2.53 11.95 8.52
N LEU A 39 3.26 10.83 8.68
CA LEU A 39 2.65 9.54 8.98
C LEU A 39 2.16 9.46 10.43
N SER A 40 2.80 10.19 11.35
CA SER A 40 2.42 10.28 12.75
C SER A 40 1.10 11.01 12.98
N GLU A 41 0.68 11.88 12.06
CA GLU A 41 -0.65 12.50 12.10
C GLU A 41 -1.78 11.49 11.88
N SER A 42 -1.50 10.40 11.16
CA SER A 42 -2.49 9.37 10.79
C SER A 42 -2.23 8.01 11.44
N GLY A 43 -1.23 7.88 12.32
CA GLY A 43 -0.88 6.59 12.91
C GLY A 43 0.37 6.59 13.79
N THR A 44 0.75 5.40 14.25
CA THR A 44 1.93 5.19 15.08
C THR A 44 3.06 4.59 14.23
N VAL A 45 4.10 5.38 14.02
CA VAL A 45 5.26 5.02 13.19
C VAL A 45 6.34 4.37 14.04
N LEU A 46 6.75 3.16 13.69
CA LEU A 46 7.83 2.43 14.35
C LEU A 46 9.19 2.81 13.75
N SER A 47 9.30 2.81 12.42
CA SER A 47 10.54 3.18 11.75
C SER A 47 10.29 3.63 10.32
N VAL A 48 11.00 4.66 9.86
CA VAL A 48 11.05 5.07 8.45
C VAL A 48 12.51 5.10 8.04
N LYS A 49 12.84 4.46 6.93
CA LYS A 49 14.14 4.51 6.27
C LYS A 49 13.95 4.94 4.83
N VAL A 50 14.76 5.89 4.39
CA VAL A 50 14.74 6.41 3.02
C VAL A 50 16.18 6.38 2.52
N SER A 51 16.38 5.86 1.32
CA SER A 51 17.68 5.82 0.68
C SER A 51 17.54 6.30 -0.76
N ALA A 52 18.49 7.10 -1.21
CA ALA A 52 18.63 7.54 -2.60
C ALA A 52 20.12 7.74 -2.90
N PHE A 53 20.55 7.34 -4.09
CA PHE A 53 21.93 7.41 -4.55
C PHE A 53 21.96 7.92 -6.00
N PRO A 54 22.38 9.20 -6.21
CA PRO A 54 22.93 10.13 -5.21
C PRO A 54 21.82 10.82 -4.38
N ALA A 55 22.08 11.09 -3.09
CA ALA A 55 21.06 11.63 -2.17
C ALA A 55 20.44 13.00 -2.57
N ILE A 56 21.06 13.72 -3.51
CA ILE A 56 20.50 14.95 -4.10
C ILE A 56 19.21 14.68 -4.88
N GLU A 57 18.99 13.44 -5.36
CA GLU A 57 17.76 13.01 -6.03
C GLU A 57 16.50 13.16 -5.15
N LEU A 58 16.65 13.10 -3.82
CA LEU A 58 15.56 13.37 -2.88
C LEU A 58 15.04 14.80 -2.97
N LEU A 59 15.88 15.77 -3.36
CA LEU A 59 15.47 17.17 -3.54
C LEU A 59 14.56 17.36 -4.76
N TRP A 60 14.63 16.42 -5.71
CA TRP A 60 13.75 16.37 -6.89
C TRP A 60 12.57 15.41 -6.72
N GLY A 61 12.39 14.85 -5.52
CA GLY A 61 11.28 13.95 -5.20
C GLY A 61 11.46 12.52 -5.72
N HIS A 62 12.71 12.07 -5.90
CA HIS A 62 13.04 10.70 -6.31
C HIS A 62 13.74 9.96 -5.17
N ALA A 63 13.38 8.70 -4.96
CA ALA A 63 14.02 7.84 -3.96
C ALA A 63 14.24 6.45 -4.52
N ASP A 64 15.41 5.86 -4.28
CA ASP A 64 15.71 4.51 -4.74
C ASP A 64 14.97 3.47 -3.92
N SER A 65 14.96 3.64 -2.59
CA SER A 65 14.25 2.73 -1.69
C SER A 65 13.67 3.44 -0.48
N VAL A 66 12.44 3.06 -0.13
CA VAL A 66 11.74 3.56 1.05
C VAL A 66 11.22 2.38 1.83
N THR A 67 11.60 2.26 3.11
CA THR A 67 11.09 1.24 4.02
C THR A 67 10.34 1.90 5.18
N ILE A 68 9.06 1.57 5.32
CA ILE A 68 8.18 2.15 6.34
C ILE A 68 7.63 1.02 7.21
N ARG A 69 7.76 1.15 8.53
CA ARG A 69 7.13 0.26 9.51
C ARG A 69 6.20 1.05 10.42
N LEU A 70 4.96 0.60 10.48
CA LEU A 70 3.87 1.21 11.23
C LEU A 70 3.33 0.15 12.21
N SER A 71 2.94 0.56 13.42
CA SER A 71 2.13 -0.33 14.26
C SER A 71 0.67 -0.19 13.87
N ARG A 72 0.13 1.03 13.92
CA ARG A 72 -1.23 1.32 13.50
C ARG A 72 -1.23 2.46 12.50
N TYR A 73 -2.07 2.36 11.48
CA TYR A 73 -2.26 3.41 10.49
C TYR A 73 -3.74 3.53 10.15
N ARG A 74 -4.26 4.76 10.12
CA ARG A 74 -5.63 5.04 9.72
C ARG A 74 -5.61 5.82 8.42
N ALA A 75 -6.17 5.24 7.37
CA ALA A 75 -6.30 5.92 6.08
C ALA A 75 -7.46 5.35 5.29
N GLY A 76 -8.33 6.24 4.78
CA GLY A 76 -9.38 5.84 3.84
C GLY A 76 -8.80 5.37 2.50
N ALA A 77 -9.53 4.51 1.79
CA ALA A 77 -9.10 3.93 0.50
C ALA A 77 -8.68 5.00 -0.53
N SER A 78 -9.37 6.14 -0.58
CA SER A 78 -9.04 7.25 -1.48
C SER A 78 -7.71 7.96 -1.15
N GLN A 79 -7.35 8.03 0.14
CA GLN A 79 -6.07 8.62 0.56
C GLN A 79 -4.90 7.68 0.27
N ILE A 80 -5.14 6.37 0.30
CA ILE A 80 -4.14 5.35 -0.04
C ILE A 80 -3.78 5.46 -1.52
N GLY A 81 -4.78 5.51 -2.41
CA GLY A 81 -4.57 5.65 -3.85
C GLY A 81 -3.74 6.89 -4.23
N GLY A 82 -4.11 8.08 -3.72
CA GLY A 82 -3.37 9.31 -3.98
C GLY A 82 -1.93 9.29 -3.46
N LYS A 83 -1.66 8.60 -2.34
CA LYS A 83 -0.28 8.40 -1.83
C LYS A 83 0.53 7.41 -2.67
N LEU A 84 -0.11 6.42 -3.27
CA LEU A 84 0.54 5.49 -4.19
C LEU A 84 0.97 6.18 -5.48
N GLY A 85 0.15 7.10 -6.02
CA GLY A 85 0.53 7.93 -7.17
C GLY A 85 1.77 8.80 -6.87
N ALA A 86 1.85 9.39 -5.67
CA ALA A 86 3.05 10.12 -5.25
C ALA A 86 4.30 9.22 -5.10
N ALA A 87 4.11 7.93 -4.84
CA ALA A 87 5.18 6.93 -4.76
C ALA A 87 5.61 6.38 -6.14
N ALA A 88 5.04 6.86 -7.25
CA ALA A 88 5.45 6.46 -8.60
C ALA A 88 6.95 6.72 -8.84
N ASN A 89 7.45 7.86 -8.33
CA ASN A 89 8.84 8.29 -8.42
C ASN A 89 9.82 7.55 -7.48
N VAL A 90 9.37 6.49 -6.79
CA VAL A 90 10.18 5.68 -5.89
C VAL A 90 10.53 4.36 -6.55
N GLY A 91 11.82 4.03 -6.69
CA GLY A 91 12.27 2.79 -7.33
C GLY A 91 11.79 1.52 -6.61
N ALA A 92 11.94 1.47 -5.29
CA ALA A 92 11.47 0.39 -4.43
C ALA A 92 10.78 0.92 -3.16
N LEU A 93 9.63 0.33 -2.80
CA LEU A 93 8.89 0.72 -1.60
C LEU A 93 8.53 -0.54 -0.82
N ASP A 94 8.87 -0.58 0.46
CA ASP A 94 8.50 -1.65 1.38
C ASP A 94 7.75 -1.04 2.58
N VAL A 95 6.45 -1.25 2.66
CA VAL A 95 5.61 -0.78 3.78
C VAL A 95 5.07 -1.98 4.53
N THR A 96 5.19 -1.96 5.85
CA THR A 96 4.58 -2.94 6.73
C THR A 96 3.80 -2.23 7.83
N ALA A 97 2.56 -2.62 8.06
CA ALA A 97 1.70 -2.10 9.12
C ALA A 97 1.05 -3.26 9.87
N GLN A 98 1.14 -3.27 11.21
CA GLN A 98 0.49 -4.33 11.99
C GLN A 98 -1.04 -4.22 11.92
N GLU A 99 -1.55 -2.98 11.89
CA GLU A 99 -2.98 -2.70 11.79
C GLU A 99 -3.22 -1.50 10.86
N VAL A 100 -4.11 -1.67 9.89
CA VAL A 100 -4.57 -0.61 8.98
C VAL A 100 -6.08 -0.49 9.10
N ASP A 101 -6.53 0.66 9.57
CA ASP A 101 -7.94 1.01 9.69
C ASP A 101 -8.34 1.84 8.47
N SER A 102 -9.16 1.26 7.60
CA SER A 102 -9.69 1.93 6.41
C SER A 102 -10.95 2.77 6.70
N GLY A 103 -11.41 2.78 7.95
CA GLY A 103 -12.70 3.33 8.38
C GLY A 103 -13.86 2.36 8.21
N ALA A 104 -13.87 1.57 7.14
CA ALA A 104 -14.87 0.54 6.90
C ALA A 104 -14.44 -0.84 7.40
N LEU A 105 -13.15 -1.15 7.33
CA LEU A 105 -12.60 -2.46 7.68
C LEU A 105 -11.19 -2.31 8.26
N THR A 106 -10.91 -3.10 9.30
CA THR A 106 -9.56 -3.23 9.86
C THR A 106 -8.83 -4.38 9.18
N LEU A 107 -7.64 -4.08 8.69
CA LEU A 107 -6.70 -5.02 8.10
C LEU A 107 -5.53 -5.23 9.08
N ARG A 108 -5.02 -6.46 9.15
CA ARG A 108 -3.90 -6.84 10.01
C ARG A 108 -2.71 -7.32 9.20
N ASP A 109 -1.51 -7.13 9.73
CA ASP A 109 -0.26 -7.56 9.09
C ASP A 109 -0.18 -7.15 7.61
N ALA A 110 -0.57 -5.91 7.34
CA ALA A 110 -0.60 -5.37 6.00
C ALA A 110 0.82 -5.13 5.51
N THR A 111 1.14 -5.68 4.34
CA THR A 111 2.40 -5.44 3.64
C THR A 111 2.14 -4.89 2.25
N LEU A 112 3.00 -3.99 1.80
CA LEU A 112 3.00 -3.44 0.45
C LEU A 112 4.45 -3.39 -0.04
N HIS A 113 4.68 -3.97 -1.20
CA HIS A 113 5.96 -3.99 -1.88
C HIS A 113 5.81 -3.37 -3.27
N LYS A 114 6.68 -2.43 -3.60
CA LYS A 114 6.84 -1.86 -4.95
C LYS A 114 8.23 -2.18 -5.47
N ARG A 115 8.31 -2.62 -6.72
CA ARG A 115 9.57 -2.80 -7.46
C ARG A 115 9.36 -2.27 -8.87
N GLY A 116 9.98 -1.14 -9.20
CA GLY A 116 9.68 -0.44 -10.46
C GLY A 116 8.21 -0.07 -10.53
N ASN A 117 7.50 -0.60 -11.53
CA ASN A 117 6.06 -0.35 -11.71
C ASN A 117 5.18 -1.46 -11.11
N GLU A 118 5.76 -2.54 -10.60
CA GLU A 118 5.02 -3.64 -9.99
C GLU A 118 4.73 -3.35 -8.52
N LEU A 119 3.47 -3.59 -8.12
CA LEU A 119 3.00 -3.52 -6.74
C LEU A 119 2.45 -4.88 -6.32
N SER A 120 2.85 -5.34 -5.15
CA SER A 120 2.22 -6.48 -4.47
C SER A 120 1.83 -6.08 -3.06
N GLY A 121 0.61 -6.41 -2.67
CA GLY A 121 0.05 -6.14 -1.36
C GLY A 121 -0.47 -7.41 -0.72
N SER A 122 -0.33 -7.52 0.60
CA SER A 122 -1.00 -8.56 1.37
C SER A 122 -1.55 -8.01 2.67
N ALA A 123 -2.66 -8.56 3.14
CA ALA A 123 -3.22 -8.20 4.45
C ALA A 123 -4.10 -9.34 4.97
N VAL A 124 -4.21 -9.46 6.28
CA VAL A 124 -5.12 -10.39 6.93
C VAL A 124 -6.39 -9.67 7.33
N VAL A 125 -7.52 -10.26 6.97
CA VAL A 125 -8.85 -9.83 7.40
C VAL A 125 -9.38 -10.86 8.37
N MET A 126 -9.63 -10.46 9.62
CA MET A 126 -10.23 -11.33 10.62
C MET A 126 -11.75 -11.32 10.52
N GLU A 127 -12.38 -12.45 10.83
CA GLU A 127 -13.84 -12.54 10.83
C GLU A 127 -14.47 -11.57 11.85
N SER A 128 -13.81 -11.35 12.99
CA SER A 128 -14.25 -10.36 13.99
C SER A 128 -14.29 -8.95 13.43
N ASP A 129 -13.30 -8.59 12.61
CA ASP A 129 -13.16 -7.25 12.03
C ASP A 129 -14.20 -7.07 10.90
N LEU A 130 -14.47 -8.12 10.10
CA LEU A 130 -15.55 -8.13 9.12
C LEU A 130 -16.93 -8.02 9.75
N ARG A 131 -17.17 -8.72 10.86
CA ARG A 131 -18.44 -8.66 11.58
C ARG A 131 -18.67 -7.29 12.21
N ALA A 132 -17.62 -6.62 12.66
CA ALA A 132 -17.71 -5.24 13.14
C ALA A 132 -18.06 -4.27 12.00
N ALA A 133 -17.49 -4.48 10.81
CA ALA A 133 -17.76 -3.69 9.61
C ALA A 133 -19.17 -3.92 9.04
N VAL A 134 -19.59 -5.19 9.01
CA VAL A 134 -20.82 -5.64 8.36
C VAL A 134 -21.56 -6.59 9.31
N PRO A 135 -22.35 -6.07 10.28
CA PRO A 135 -22.91 -6.88 11.37
C PRO A 135 -23.88 -7.98 10.93
N PHE A 136 -24.48 -7.82 9.76
CA PHE A 136 -25.41 -8.79 9.20
C PHE A 136 -24.70 -9.97 8.51
N LEU A 137 -23.38 -9.91 8.31
CA LEU A 137 -22.59 -10.90 7.59
C LEU A 137 -21.80 -11.77 8.58
N GLN A 138 -21.83 -13.08 8.38
CA GLN A 138 -21.20 -14.08 9.24
C GLN A 138 -20.52 -15.16 8.40
N ASN A 139 -19.54 -15.88 8.97
CA ASN A 139 -18.90 -17.04 8.34
C ASN A 139 -18.35 -16.75 6.93
N VAL A 140 -17.70 -15.60 6.76
CA VAL A 140 -17.13 -15.21 5.46
C VAL A 140 -15.86 -16.00 5.19
N GLN A 141 -15.85 -16.73 4.09
CA GLN A 141 -14.70 -17.52 3.67
C GLN A 141 -14.47 -17.44 2.15
N PRO A 142 -13.20 -17.43 1.71
CA PRO A 142 -12.87 -17.61 0.31
C PRO A 142 -13.17 -19.04 -0.12
N VAL A 143 -13.99 -19.19 -1.16
CA VAL A 143 -14.37 -20.49 -1.73
C VAL A 143 -13.70 -20.78 -3.06
N ALA A 144 -13.31 -19.74 -3.80
CA ALA A 144 -12.52 -19.87 -5.02
C ALA A 144 -11.63 -18.65 -5.25
N SER A 145 -10.46 -18.85 -5.84
CA SER A 145 -9.59 -17.80 -6.35
C SER A 145 -9.02 -18.26 -7.68
N ALA A 146 -9.56 -17.76 -8.79
CA ALA A 146 -9.14 -18.16 -10.14
C ALA A 146 -9.32 -16.99 -11.11
N ALA A 147 -8.43 -16.89 -12.10
CA ALA A 147 -8.49 -15.88 -13.16
C ALA A 147 -8.57 -14.40 -12.66
N GLY A 148 -7.88 -14.09 -11.56
CA GLY A 148 -7.88 -12.73 -10.97
C GLY A 148 -9.19 -12.35 -10.26
N GLN A 149 -10.06 -13.32 -10.02
CA GLN A 149 -11.30 -13.18 -9.27
C GLN A 149 -11.24 -14.01 -7.99
N LEU A 150 -11.83 -13.47 -6.93
CA LEU A 150 -11.98 -14.07 -5.62
C LEU A 150 -13.47 -14.19 -5.32
N ILE A 151 -13.93 -15.42 -5.11
CA ILE A 151 -15.30 -15.68 -4.67
C ILE A 151 -15.29 -15.85 -3.16
N LEU A 152 -16.02 -14.98 -2.48
CA LEU A 152 -16.27 -15.02 -1.05
C LEU A 152 -17.68 -15.54 -0.82
N ARG A 153 -17.82 -16.51 0.08
CA ARG A 153 -19.11 -16.99 0.57
C ARG A 153 -19.29 -16.54 1.99
N GLY A 154 -20.43 -15.93 2.30
CA GLY A 154 -20.82 -15.60 3.66
C GLY A 154 -22.27 -16.00 3.93
N THR A 155 -22.68 -15.91 5.18
CA THR A 155 -24.07 -16.05 5.60
C THR A 155 -24.58 -14.68 6.02
N ALA A 156 -25.62 -14.18 5.37
CA ALA A 156 -26.29 -12.96 5.75
C ALA A 156 -27.53 -13.27 6.60
N SER A 157 -27.72 -12.54 7.69
CA SER A 157 -28.92 -12.60 8.52
C SER A 157 -29.67 -11.28 8.49
N LEU A 158 -30.90 -11.28 7.98
CA LEU A 158 -31.77 -10.11 7.94
C LEU A 158 -33.18 -10.48 8.40
N LEU A 159 -33.70 -9.77 9.41
CA LEU A 159 -35.04 -10.01 9.97
C LEU A 159 -35.28 -11.47 10.44
N GLY A 160 -34.25 -12.12 10.98
CA GLY A 160 -34.33 -13.51 11.46
C GLY A 160 -34.22 -14.58 10.37
N LEU A 161 -34.11 -14.19 9.10
CA LEU A 161 -33.84 -15.10 7.99
C LEU A 161 -32.35 -15.16 7.71
N THR A 162 -31.81 -16.37 7.61
CA THR A 162 -30.40 -16.62 7.25
C THR A 162 -30.32 -17.17 5.82
N ALA A 163 -29.44 -16.59 5.02
CA ALA A 163 -29.18 -17.05 3.65
C ALA A 163 -27.67 -17.03 3.38
N SER A 164 -27.19 -18.04 2.65
CA SER A 164 -25.85 -17.99 2.08
C SER A 164 -25.82 -17.05 0.89
N VAL A 165 -24.83 -16.16 0.86
CA VAL A 165 -24.63 -15.17 -0.18
C VAL A 165 -23.19 -15.27 -0.66
N ASP A 166 -23.05 -15.37 -1.97
CA ASP A 166 -21.75 -15.35 -2.64
C ASP A 166 -21.49 -13.92 -3.15
N ALA A 167 -20.23 -13.50 -3.06
CA ALA A 167 -19.76 -12.22 -3.55
C ALA A 167 -18.49 -12.43 -4.37
N ILE A 168 -18.45 -11.83 -5.54
CA ILE A 168 -17.32 -11.89 -6.46
C ILE A 168 -16.52 -10.59 -6.30
N VAL A 169 -15.29 -10.73 -5.85
CA VAL A 169 -14.28 -9.67 -5.80
C VAL A 169 -13.40 -9.82 -7.02
N ALA A 170 -13.33 -8.81 -7.88
CA ALA A 170 -12.59 -8.90 -9.14
C ALA A 170 -11.84 -7.59 -9.44
N ALA A 171 -10.70 -7.75 -10.11
CA ALA A 171 -10.05 -6.64 -10.82
C ALA A 171 -10.81 -6.40 -12.14
N ARG A 172 -11.47 -5.25 -12.28
CA ARG A 172 -12.20 -4.86 -13.50
C ARG A 172 -11.80 -3.45 -13.91
N ASP A 173 -11.33 -3.31 -15.14
CA ASP A 173 -10.87 -2.04 -15.71
C ASP A 173 -9.81 -1.31 -14.86
N GLY A 174 -8.99 -2.08 -14.13
CA GLY A 174 -7.99 -1.56 -13.20
C GLY A 174 -8.50 -1.22 -11.80
N ALA A 175 -9.81 -1.27 -11.59
CA ALA A 175 -10.45 -1.07 -10.29
C ALA A 175 -10.69 -2.40 -9.57
N LEU A 176 -10.78 -2.35 -8.24
CA LEU A 176 -11.25 -3.45 -7.41
C LEU A 176 -12.75 -3.29 -7.17
N VAL A 177 -13.53 -4.25 -7.66
CA VAL A 177 -15.00 -4.24 -7.55
C VAL A 177 -15.48 -5.47 -6.79
N VAL A 178 -16.55 -5.30 -6.01
CA VAL A 178 -17.29 -6.37 -5.37
C VAL A 178 -18.70 -6.37 -5.93
N ALA A 179 -19.12 -7.51 -6.45
CA ALA A 179 -20.48 -7.72 -6.94
C ALA A 179 -21.09 -8.92 -6.22
N PRO A 180 -22.30 -8.81 -5.66
CA PRO A 180 -23.02 -9.97 -5.14
C PRO A 180 -23.42 -10.90 -6.29
N ASP A 181 -23.25 -12.20 -6.08
CA ASP A 181 -23.66 -13.25 -7.04
C ASP A 181 -25.14 -13.58 -6.84
N VAL A 182 -26.00 -12.67 -7.32
CA VAL A 182 -27.46 -12.80 -7.26
C VAL A 182 -28.07 -12.38 -8.60
N PRO A 183 -29.24 -12.92 -9.00
CA PRO A 183 -29.98 -12.38 -10.14
C PRO A 183 -30.25 -10.90 -9.89
N PHE A 184 -29.91 -10.04 -10.87
CA PHE A 184 -29.88 -8.56 -10.79
C PHE A 184 -28.71 -7.92 -10.01
N GLY A 185 -27.69 -8.70 -9.62
CA GLY A 185 -26.55 -8.25 -8.79
C GLY A 185 -25.69 -7.11 -9.36
N ALA A 186 -25.77 -6.84 -10.68
CA ALA A 186 -25.08 -5.70 -11.30
C ALA A 186 -25.48 -4.34 -10.69
N LEU A 187 -26.71 -4.22 -10.17
CA LEU A 187 -27.22 -3.00 -9.55
C LEU A 187 -26.59 -2.69 -8.19
N ALA A 188 -25.95 -3.67 -7.55
CA ALA A 188 -25.33 -3.55 -6.23
C ALA A 188 -23.79 -3.73 -6.29
N THR A 189 -23.19 -3.42 -7.44
CA THR A 189 -21.72 -3.45 -7.58
C THR A 189 -21.11 -2.30 -6.78
N ILE A 190 -20.21 -2.63 -5.86
CA ILE A 190 -19.49 -1.66 -5.03
C ILE A 190 -18.04 -1.62 -5.51
N THR A 191 -17.58 -0.45 -5.93
CA THR A 191 -16.17 -0.21 -6.22
C THR A 191 -15.45 0.05 -4.90
N LEU A 192 -14.57 -0.87 -4.50
CA LEU A 192 -13.76 -0.73 -3.29
C LEU A 192 -12.57 0.21 -3.51
N LEU A 193 -11.96 0.12 -4.69
CA LEU A 193 -10.81 0.91 -5.07
C LEU A 193 -10.86 1.22 -6.56
N ALA A 194 -10.78 2.49 -6.92
CA ALA A 194 -10.48 2.93 -8.27
C ALA A 194 -9.50 4.09 -8.15
N ASP A 195 -8.31 3.92 -8.72
CA ASP A 195 -7.28 4.97 -8.75
C ASP A 195 -6.67 5.04 -10.14
N PRO A 196 -6.58 6.23 -10.76
CA PRO A 196 -6.00 6.37 -12.09
C PRO A 196 -4.50 6.03 -12.13
N HIS A 197 -3.79 6.05 -11.01
CA HIS A 197 -2.36 5.76 -10.93
C HIS A 197 -2.06 4.29 -10.58
N VAL A 198 -3.07 3.49 -10.22
CA VAL A 198 -2.88 2.10 -9.79
C VAL A 198 -3.87 1.18 -10.49
N ARG A 199 -3.35 0.26 -11.30
CA ARG A 199 -4.14 -0.73 -12.02
C ARG A 199 -4.05 -2.09 -11.32
N ILE A 200 -5.12 -2.50 -10.64
CA ILE A 200 -5.20 -3.83 -10.05
C ILE A 200 -5.24 -4.89 -11.16
N GLN A 201 -4.39 -5.92 -11.05
CA GLN A 201 -4.31 -7.03 -11.99
C GLN A 201 -5.00 -8.28 -11.47
N SER A 202 -4.74 -8.62 -10.21
CA SER A 202 -5.22 -9.86 -9.62
C SER A 202 -5.51 -9.66 -8.13
N VAL A 203 -6.51 -10.38 -7.64
CA VAL A 203 -6.79 -10.52 -6.21
C VAL A 203 -7.05 -11.99 -5.91
N SER A 204 -6.48 -12.47 -4.81
CA SER A 204 -6.69 -13.82 -4.31
C SER A 204 -6.78 -13.82 -2.80
N ALA A 205 -7.25 -14.93 -2.23
CA ALA A 205 -7.26 -15.11 -0.79
C ALA A 205 -6.85 -16.53 -0.38
N ALA A 206 -6.25 -16.62 0.80
CA ALA A 206 -5.92 -17.88 1.45
C ALA A 206 -6.48 -17.90 2.87
N ASN A 207 -7.03 -19.03 3.30
CA ASN A 207 -7.54 -19.19 4.66
C ASN A 207 -6.40 -19.11 5.68
N VAL A 208 -6.66 -18.43 6.80
CA VAL A 208 -5.77 -18.39 7.96
C VAL A 208 -6.61 -18.59 9.23
N PRO A 209 -6.01 -18.95 10.38
CA PRO A 209 -6.77 -19.07 11.62
C PRO A 209 -7.53 -17.76 11.95
N GLY A 210 -8.86 -17.84 12.05
CA GLY A 210 -9.71 -16.70 12.41
C GLY A 210 -10.06 -15.74 11.26
N GLY A 211 -9.70 -16.04 10.01
CA GLY A 211 -10.02 -15.18 8.87
C GLY A 211 -9.36 -15.63 7.56
N PHE A 212 -9.02 -14.67 6.71
CA PHE A 212 -8.33 -14.94 5.45
C PHE A 212 -7.28 -13.87 5.14
N ARG A 213 -6.19 -14.29 4.50
CA ARG A 213 -5.17 -13.40 3.94
C ARG A 213 -5.55 -13.05 2.52
N LEU A 214 -5.70 -11.77 2.24
CA LEU A 214 -5.83 -11.21 0.90
C LEU A 214 -4.44 -10.98 0.31
N LEU A 215 -4.31 -11.28 -0.98
CA LEU A 215 -3.17 -10.89 -1.80
C LEU A 215 -3.69 -10.14 -3.03
N ALA A 216 -3.02 -9.06 -3.37
CA ALA A 216 -3.33 -8.26 -4.54
C ALA A 216 -2.06 -7.90 -5.30
N GLU A 217 -2.13 -7.96 -6.62
CA GLU A 217 -1.07 -7.50 -7.53
C GLU A 217 -1.60 -6.36 -8.37
N ALA A 218 -0.78 -5.33 -8.56
CA ALA A 218 -1.14 -4.13 -9.29
C ALA A 218 0.06 -3.55 -10.04
N LEU A 219 -0.21 -2.62 -10.96
CA LEU A 219 0.80 -1.80 -11.60
C LEU A 219 0.60 -0.33 -11.26
N VAL A 220 1.70 0.38 -11.05
CA VAL A 220 1.72 1.85 -11.02
C VAL A 220 1.86 2.38 -12.44
N GLN A 221 1.10 3.43 -12.76
CA GLN A 221 1.14 4.13 -14.04
C GLN A 221 1.84 5.48 -13.93
#